data_AF-A0A838SU98-F1
#
_entry.id   AF-A0A838SU98-F1
#
_cell.length_a   1.000
_cell.length_b   1.000
_cell.length_c   1.000
_cell.angle_alpha   90.00
_cell.angle_beta   90.00
_cell.angle_gamma   90.00
#
_symmetry.space_group_name_H-M   'P 1'
#
loop_
_entity.id
_entity.type
_entity.pdbx_description
1 polymer ?
#
loop_
_entity_poly.entity_id
_entity_poly.type
_entity_poly.pdbx_seq_one_letter_code
_entity_poly.pdbx_strand_id
1 'polypeptide(L)'
;MRWRHPLATLTTTSVPPGLPALVGVLVGTGLYDGAVLAGLPGGALALGAWMAVAAAALIAATRQTWLAPALLPLLAGQLAAHYLGPLLVETQVAAVLASDPLGRGWDLLGLSGAEIVDPPLPGTLALWLQLALLVGGQVVAIVLAQRLTAGRHDARTAGAVQFPFRLAVLSALLAAVWLRFVGPA
;
A
#
# COMPACT_ATOMS: atom_id res chain seq x y z
N MET A 1 5.58 13.19 36.58
CA MET A 1 4.60 12.39 35.82
C MET A 1 5.31 11.79 34.60
N ARG A 2 5.51 10.47 34.55
CA ARG A 2 6.17 9.78 33.42
C ARG A 2 5.14 9.53 32.32
N TRP A 3 5.24 10.26 31.22
CA TRP A 3 4.42 10.04 30.03
C TRP A 3 4.67 8.63 29.48
N ARG A 4 3.66 7.76 29.57
CA ARG A 4 3.68 6.45 28.91
C ARG A 4 3.38 6.69 27.42
N HIS A 5 4.39 6.47 26.58
CA HIS A 5 4.24 6.60 25.13
C HIS A 5 3.31 5.47 24.62
N PRO A 6 2.16 5.76 24.00
CA PRO A 6 1.17 4.76 23.59
C PRO A 6 1.68 3.79 22.51
N LEU A 7 2.85 4.06 21.93
CA LEU A 7 3.52 3.25 20.92
C LEU A 7 4.52 2.25 21.52
N ALA A 8 4.79 2.28 22.83
CA ALA A 8 5.72 1.37 23.48
C ALA A 8 5.27 -0.10 23.34
N THR A 9 3.95 -0.32 23.35
CA THR A 9 3.33 -1.65 23.22
C THR A 9 3.50 -2.27 21.82
N LEU A 10 3.72 -1.45 20.78
CA LEU A 10 3.96 -1.93 19.40
C LEU A 10 5.41 -2.38 19.19
N THR A 11 6.31 -2.08 20.12
CA THR A 11 7.72 -2.50 20.04
C THR A 11 7.96 -3.88 20.64
N THR A 12 6.99 -4.43 21.39
CA THR A 12 7.10 -5.72 22.07
C THR A 12 6.34 -6.84 21.38
N THR A 13 5.50 -6.54 20.39
CA THR A 13 4.81 -7.57 19.59
C THR A 13 5.80 -8.19 18.60
N SER A 14 6.13 -9.47 18.80
CA SER A 14 6.88 -10.25 17.83
C SER A 14 6.12 -10.29 16.51
N VAL A 15 6.78 -9.82 15.45
CA VAL A 15 6.27 -9.91 14.08
C VAL A 15 6.07 -11.39 13.73
N PRO A 16 4.85 -11.84 13.38
CA PRO A 16 4.63 -13.22 13.01
C PRO A 16 5.40 -13.55 11.71
N PRO A 17 5.91 -14.78 11.56
CA PRO A 17 6.75 -15.20 10.43
C PRO A 17 6.08 -15.11 9.04
N GLY A 18 4.80 -14.70 8.98
CA GLY A 18 4.06 -14.45 7.74
C GLY A 18 4.28 -13.07 7.10
N LEU A 19 4.96 -12.12 7.76
CA LEU A 19 5.24 -10.80 7.20
C LEU A 19 6.09 -10.84 5.89
N PRO A 20 7.15 -11.68 5.76
CA PRO A 20 7.84 -11.85 4.47
C PRO A 20 6.96 -12.50 3.40
N ALA A 21 6.02 -13.38 3.78
CA ALA A 21 5.07 -13.98 2.84
C ALA A 21 4.04 -12.94 2.34
N LEU A 22 3.55 -12.07 3.23
CA LEU A 22 2.63 -10.99 2.89
C LEU A 22 3.28 -9.95 1.97
N VAL A 23 4.54 -9.59 2.26
CA VAL A 23 5.38 -8.75 1.40
C VAL A 23 5.60 -9.42 0.04
N GLY A 24 5.94 -10.71 0.03
CA GLY A 24 6.16 -11.48 -1.20
C GLY A 24 4.90 -11.58 -2.06
N VAL A 25 3.73 -11.73 -1.45
CA VAL A 25 2.43 -11.72 -2.13
C VAL A 25 2.11 -10.34 -2.70
N LEU A 26 2.26 -9.27 -1.92
CA LEU A 26 1.98 -7.89 -2.38
C LEU A 26 2.90 -7.44 -3.52
N VAL A 27 4.19 -7.78 -3.41
CA VAL A 27 5.16 -7.58 -4.49
C VAL A 27 4.77 -8.47 -5.67
N GLY A 28 4.47 -9.74 -5.45
CA GLY A 28 4.03 -10.69 -6.48
C GLY A 28 2.80 -10.24 -7.27
N THR A 29 1.81 -9.63 -6.62
CA THR A 29 0.58 -9.14 -7.29
C THR A 29 0.89 -7.93 -8.17
N GLY A 30 1.65 -6.95 -7.67
CA GLY A 30 2.08 -5.80 -8.50
C GLY A 30 3.02 -6.19 -9.66
N LEU A 31 3.75 -7.30 -9.50
CA LEU A 31 4.60 -7.89 -10.53
C LEU A 31 3.82 -8.64 -11.59
N TYR A 32 2.77 -9.36 -11.20
CA TYR A 32 1.89 -10.07 -12.12
C TYR A 32 1.17 -9.08 -13.03
N ASP A 33 0.63 -8.00 -12.47
CA ASP A 33 -0.08 -6.96 -13.23
C ASP A 33 0.87 -6.21 -14.17
N GLY A 34 2.12 -5.95 -13.75
CA GLY A 34 3.13 -5.28 -14.57
C GLY A 34 3.69 -6.16 -15.70
N ALA A 35 3.82 -7.47 -15.49
CA ALA A 35 4.31 -8.42 -16.49
C ALA A 35 3.29 -8.67 -17.60
N VAL A 36 2.00 -8.69 -17.26
CA VAL A 36 0.90 -8.83 -18.24
C VAL A 36 0.82 -7.61 -19.17
N LEU A 37 1.19 -6.43 -18.69
CA LEU A 37 1.10 -5.16 -19.44
C LEU A 37 2.36 -4.80 -20.26
N ALA A 38 3.52 -5.40 -19.97
CA ALA A 38 4.79 -4.93 -20.53
C ALA A 38 5.02 -5.25 -22.02
N GLY A 39 4.40 -6.30 -22.58
CA GLY A 39 4.33 -6.62 -24.03
C GLY A 39 5.63 -6.69 -24.85
N LEU A 40 6.80 -6.31 -24.32
CA LEU A 40 8.06 -6.13 -25.04
C LEU A 40 9.22 -6.79 -24.29
N PRO A 41 10.11 -7.52 -24.97
CA PRO A 41 11.17 -8.32 -24.34
C PRO A 41 12.21 -7.48 -23.55
N GLY A 42 12.33 -6.18 -23.84
CA GLY A 42 13.17 -5.26 -23.06
C GLY A 42 12.52 -4.79 -21.75
N GLY A 43 11.19 -4.71 -21.70
CA GLY A 43 10.42 -4.33 -20.51
C GLY A 43 10.50 -5.39 -19.42
N ALA A 44 10.50 -6.67 -19.79
CA ALA A 44 10.56 -7.78 -18.83
C ALA A 44 11.91 -7.85 -18.08
N LEU A 45 13.03 -7.56 -18.74
CA LEU A 45 14.36 -7.54 -18.10
C LEU A 45 14.55 -6.32 -17.20
N ALA A 46 14.09 -5.14 -17.65
CA ALA A 46 14.10 -3.94 -16.82
C ALA A 46 13.19 -4.10 -15.60
N LEU A 47 11.99 -4.66 -15.79
CA LEU A 47 11.08 -5.01 -14.70
C LEU A 47 11.74 -6.03 -13.77
N GLY A 48 12.30 -7.11 -14.30
CA GLY A 48 13.04 -8.16 -13.57
C GLY A 48 14.15 -7.62 -12.68
N ALA A 49 15.03 -6.78 -13.25
CA ALA A 49 16.11 -6.11 -12.53
C ALA A 49 15.57 -5.20 -11.42
N TRP A 50 14.48 -4.49 -11.70
CA TRP A 50 13.84 -3.61 -10.77
C TRP A 50 13.12 -4.35 -9.63
N MET A 51 12.53 -5.53 -9.90
CA MET A 51 12.02 -6.42 -8.84
C MET A 51 13.13 -6.93 -7.93
N ALA A 52 14.28 -7.30 -8.50
CA ALA A 52 15.42 -7.79 -7.74
C ALA A 52 15.93 -6.70 -6.77
N VAL A 53 15.95 -5.44 -7.21
CA VAL A 53 16.31 -4.29 -6.36
C VAL A 53 15.26 -4.07 -5.27
N ALA A 54 13.96 -4.08 -5.59
CA ALA A 54 12.89 -3.89 -4.62
C ALA A 54 12.87 -5.02 -3.57
N ALA A 55 13.01 -6.28 -4.01
CA ALA A 55 13.08 -7.44 -3.13
C ALA A 55 14.32 -7.40 -2.23
N ALA A 56 15.49 -7.08 -2.78
CA ALA A 56 16.72 -6.93 -1.99
C ALA A 56 16.60 -5.80 -0.95
N ALA A 57 16.00 -4.67 -1.33
CA ALA A 57 15.75 -3.54 -0.44
C ALA A 57 14.80 -3.90 0.71
N LEU A 58 13.75 -4.68 0.43
CA LEU A 58 12.80 -5.19 1.44
C LEU A 58 13.41 -6.25 2.35
N ILE A 59 14.21 -7.18 1.80
CA ILE A 59 14.95 -8.16 2.61
C ILE A 59 15.94 -7.43 3.52
N ALA A 60 16.64 -6.41 3.02
CA ALA A 60 17.55 -5.60 3.81
C ALA A 60 16.82 -4.81 4.91
N ALA A 61 15.63 -4.27 4.62
CA ALA A 61 14.80 -3.56 5.60
C ALA A 61 14.23 -4.50 6.68
N THR A 62 13.77 -5.70 6.30
CA THR A 62 13.19 -6.69 7.23
C THR A 62 14.23 -7.40 8.10
N ARG A 63 15.51 -7.40 7.72
CA ARG A 63 16.63 -7.78 8.61
C ARG A 63 16.68 -6.92 9.87
N GLN A 64 16.17 -5.69 9.81
CA GLN A 64 16.08 -4.79 10.95
C GLN A 64 14.65 -4.79 11.49
N THR A 65 14.34 -5.71 12.40
CA THR A 65 12.99 -5.92 12.93
C THR A 65 12.36 -4.66 13.54
N TRP A 66 13.17 -3.73 14.05
CA TRP A 66 12.70 -2.45 14.59
C TRP A 66 12.17 -1.47 13.52
N LEU A 67 12.43 -1.73 12.24
CA LEU A 67 11.97 -0.94 11.09
C LEU A 67 10.62 -1.44 10.55
N ALA A 68 10.17 -2.61 10.99
CA ALA A 68 8.90 -3.22 10.58
C ALA A 68 7.67 -2.29 10.75
N PRO A 69 7.54 -1.49 11.83
CA PRO A 69 6.41 -0.56 11.96
C PRO A 69 6.33 0.49 10.85
N ALA A 70 7.46 0.84 10.22
CA ALA A 70 7.48 1.77 9.09
C ALA A 70 6.97 1.16 7.78
N LEU A 71 6.89 -0.17 7.68
CA LEU A 71 6.27 -0.86 6.54
C LEU A 71 4.73 -0.80 6.60
N LEU A 72 4.15 -0.63 7.78
CA LEU A 72 2.70 -0.60 7.96
C LEU A 72 2.03 0.54 7.15
N PRO A 73 2.45 1.82 7.27
CA PRO A 73 1.88 2.90 6.47
C PRO A 73 2.19 2.79 4.97
N LEU A 74 3.32 2.19 4.59
CA LEU A 74 3.69 1.90 3.21
C LEU A 74 2.63 1.00 2.54
N LEU A 75 2.34 -0.14 3.19
CA LEU A 75 1.37 -1.11 2.72
C LEU A 75 -0.06 -0.57 2.79
N ALA A 76 -0.40 0.14 3.87
CA ALA A 76 -1.72 0.74 4.03
C ALA A 76 -2.03 1.75 2.91
N GLY A 77 -1.07 2.61 2.55
CA GLY A 77 -1.25 3.56 1.46
C GLY A 77 -1.48 2.87 0.10
N GLN A 78 -0.71 1.82 -0.19
CA GLN A 78 -0.87 1.03 -1.42
C GLN A 78 -2.23 0.33 -1.47
N LEU A 79 -2.63 -0.35 -0.38
CA LEU A 79 -3.93 -1.01 -0.31
C LEU A 79 -5.07 0.01 -0.49
N ALA A 80 -5.01 1.12 0.25
CA ALA A 80 -6.05 2.15 0.17
C ALA A 80 -6.17 2.73 -1.24
N ALA A 81 -5.04 3.01 -1.91
CA ALA A 81 -5.03 3.51 -3.27
C ALA A 81 -5.57 2.49 -4.29
N HIS A 82 -5.27 1.20 -4.11
CA HIS A 82 -5.68 0.15 -5.03
C HIS A 82 -7.16 -0.22 -4.87
N TYR A 83 -7.65 -0.27 -3.62
CA TYR A 83 -9.01 -0.70 -3.32
C TYR A 83 -10.03 0.43 -3.22
N LEU A 84 -9.65 1.70 -3.41
CA LEU A 84 -10.59 2.83 -3.29
C LEU A 84 -11.82 2.69 -4.21
N GLY A 85 -11.61 2.34 -5.49
CA GLY A 85 -12.68 2.17 -6.46
C GLY A 85 -13.61 1.01 -6.10
N PRO A 86 -13.07 -0.22 -5.97
CA PRO A 86 -13.86 -1.37 -5.53
C PRO A 86 -14.59 -1.14 -4.21
N LEU A 87 -13.95 -0.51 -3.23
CA LEU A 87 -14.58 -0.20 -1.95
C LEU A 87 -15.80 0.71 -2.12
N LEU A 88 -15.71 1.73 -2.98
CA LEU A 88 -16.84 2.62 -3.25
C LEU A 88 -18.00 1.90 -3.95
N VAL A 89 -17.71 1.00 -4.90
CA VAL A 89 -18.74 0.18 -5.56
C VAL A 89 -19.38 -0.78 -4.56
N GLU A 90 -18.58 -1.50 -3.78
CA GLU A 90 -19.06 -2.45 -2.77
C GLU A 90 -19.86 -1.75 -1.67
N THR A 91 -19.53 -0.50 -1.30
CA THR A 91 -20.35 0.26 -0.35
C THR A 91 -21.73 0.60 -0.91
N GLN A 92 -21.87 0.85 -2.22
CA GLN A 92 -23.18 1.05 -2.85
C GLN A 92 -23.99 -0.25 -2.78
N VAL A 93 -23.37 -1.38 -3.14
CA VAL A 93 -24.00 -2.70 -3.05
C VAL A 93 -24.44 -3.02 -1.62
N ALA A 94 -23.55 -2.81 -0.64
CA ALA A 94 -23.83 -3.04 0.76
C ALA A 94 -24.98 -2.15 1.26
N ALA A 95 -25.05 -0.89 0.82
CA ALA A 95 -26.14 0.01 1.20
C ALA A 95 -27.49 -0.44 0.61
N VAL A 96 -27.52 -0.88 -0.66
CA VAL A 96 -28.73 -1.43 -1.29
C VAL A 96 -29.19 -2.70 -0.58
N LEU A 97 -28.28 -3.65 -0.31
CA LEU A 97 -28.58 -4.88 0.43
C LEU A 97 -29.01 -4.62 1.87
N ALA A 98 -28.45 -3.60 2.52
CA ALA A 98 -28.86 -3.18 3.86
C ALA A 98 -30.28 -2.58 3.90
N SER A 99 -30.79 -2.07 2.77
CA SER A 99 -32.17 -1.59 2.68
C SER A 99 -33.20 -2.74 2.77
N ASP A 100 -32.87 -3.90 2.18
CA ASP A 100 -33.69 -5.13 2.24
C ASP A 100 -32.87 -6.38 2.62
N PRO A 101 -32.40 -6.49 3.89
CA PRO A 101 -31.49 -7.56 4.28
C PRO A 101 -32.16 -8.95 4.31
N LEU A 102 -33.49 -9.01 4.30
CA LEU A 102 -34.27 -10.25 4.40
C LEU A 102 -35.06 -10.56 3.12
N GLY A 103 -34.89 -9.78 2.06
CA GLY A 103 -35.60 -9.96 0.78
C GLY A 103 -37.13 -9.83 0.91
N ARG A 104 -37.60 -9.05 1.89
CA ARG A 104 -39.03 -8.89 2.21
C ARG A 104 -39.65 -7.66 1.54
N GLY A 105 -38.91 -6.98 0.65
CA GLY A 105 -39.32 -5.73 0.02
C GLY A 105 -39.30 -4.55 0.98
N TRP A 106 -38.46 -4.63 2.04
CA TRP A 106 -38.27 -3.50 2.94
C TRP A 106 -37.42 -2.43 2.25
N ASP A 107 -37.71 -1.17 2.52
CA ASP A 107 -36.92 -0.05 2.03
C ASP A 107 -36.48 0.85 3.17
N LEU A 108 -35.63 0.29 4.05
CA LEU A 108 -35.20 0.96 5.27
C LEU A 108 -34.38 2.23 5.00
N LEU A 109 -33.71 2.28 3.86
CA LEU A 109 -32.82 3.38 3.46
C LEU A 109 -33.35 4.19 2.27
N GLY A 110 -34.50 3.82 1.69
CA GLY A 110 -35.03 4.49 0.49
C GLY A 110 -34.22 4.17 -0.78
N LEU A 111 -33.46 3.07 -0.76
CA LEU A 111 -32.49 2.67 -1.80
C LEU A 111 -32.99 1.48 -2.63
N SER A 112 -34.24 1.05 -2.46
CA SER A 112 -34.82 -0.04 -3.24
C SER A 112 -34.81 0.32 -4.74
N GLY A 113 -34.08 -0.47 -5.55
CA GLY A 113 -33.92 -0.22 -6.98
C GLY A 113 -32.89 0.83 -7.38
N ALA A 114 -32.05 1.31 -6.46
CA ALA A 114 -30.94 2.20 -6.80
C ALA A 114 -29.93 1.51 -7.73
N GLU A 115 -29.55 2.17 -8.83
CA GLU A 115 -28.52 1.68 -9.75
C GLU A 115 -27.12 1.85 -9.15
N ILE A 116 -26.26 0.85 -9.36
CA ILE A 116 -24.86 0.90 -8.94
C ILE A 116 -24.07 1.67 -9.99
N VAL A 117 -23.36 2.71 -9.56
CA VAL A 117 -22.54 3.56 -10.43
C VAL A 117 -21.11 3.05 -10.47
N ASP A 118 -20.66 2.68 -11.67
CA ASP A 118 -19.28 2.28 -11.98
C ASP A 118 -18.85 2.96 -13.31
N PRO A 119 -17.85 3.87 -13.31
CA PRO A 119 -16.97 4.22 -12.19
C PRO A 119 -17.65 5.11 -11.14
N PRO A 120 -17.40 4.88 -9.83
CA PRO A 120 -18.05 5.62 -8.73
C PRO A 120 -17.58 7.08 -8.61
N LEU A 121 -16.50 7.44 -9.29
CA LEU A 121 -15.90 8.78 -9.27
C LEU A 121 -15.44 9.15 -10.69
N PRO A 122 -15.41 10.45 -11.04
CA PRO A 122 -14.76 10.90 -12.27
C PRO A 122 -13.29 10.45 -12.32
N GLY A 123 -12.83 9.97 -13.48
CA GLY A 123 -11.49 9.38 -13.62
C GLY A 123 -10.35 10.27 -13.10
N THR A 124 -10.42 11.58 -13.36
CA THR A 124 -9.43 12.55 -12.84
C THR A 124 -9.43 12.63 -11.32
N LEU A 125 -10.61 12.66 -10.69
CA LEU A 125 -10.73 12.74 -9.23
C LEU A 125 -10.27 11.45 -8.56
N ALA A 126 -10.68 10.29 -9.11
CA ALA A 126 -10.22 8.98 -8.65
C ALA A 126 -8.69 8.88 -8.71
N LEU A 127 -8.09 9.34 -9.81
CA LEU A 127 -6.64 9.34 -9.99
C LEU A 127 -5.93 10.19 -8.91
N TRP A 128 -6.40 11.42 -8.67
CA TRP A 128 -5.80 12.29 -7.65
C TRP A 128 -5.93 11.73 -6.24
N LEU A 129 -7.09 11.15 -5.89
CA LEU A 129 -7.29 10.52 -4.58
C LEU A 129 -6.39 9.32 -4.40
N GLN A 130 -6.32 8.42 -5.39
CA GLN A 130 -5.46 7.24 -5.33
C GLN A 130 -3.98 7.64 -5.24
N LEU A 131 -3.56 8.69 -5.97
CA LEU A 131 -2.20 9.22 -5.88
C LEU A 131 -1.91 9.83 -4.50
N ALA A 132 -2.86 10.58 -3.94
CA ALA A 132 -2.72 11.18 -2.62
C ALA A 132 -2.60 10.11 -1.50
N LEU A 133 -3.41 9.05 -1.58
CA LEU A 133 -3.35 7.91 -0.64
C LEU A 133 -2.01 7.17 -0.75
N LEU A 134 -1.58 6.91 -1.99
CA LEU A 134 -0.29 6.28 -2.27
C LEU A 134 0.86 7.10 -1.68
N VAL A 135 1.00 8.36 -2.11
CA VAL A 135 2.09 9.25 -1.69
C VAL A 135 2.04 9.49 -0.19
N GLY A 136 0.85 9.69 0.38
CA GLY A 136 0.64 9.86 1.81
C GLY A 136 1.20 8.70 2.62
N GLY A 137 0.89 7.46 2.23
CA GLY A 137 1.42 6.26 2.89
C GLY A 137 2.95 6.17 2.84
N GLN A 138 3.54 6.49 1.69
CA GLN A 138 5.00 6.51 1.51
C GLN A 138 5.67 7.58 2.37
N VAL A 139 5.10 8.78 2.45
CA VAL A 139 5.63 9.88 3.28
C VAL A 139 5.61 9.51 4.76
N VAL A 140 4.49 8.95 5.25
CA VAL A 140 4.37 8.51 6.64
C VAL A 140 5.37 7.39 6.94
N ALA A 141 5.56 6.45 6.01
CA ALA A 141 6.56 5.39 6.13
C ALA A 141 7.99 5.94 6.30
N ILE A 142 8.39 6.90 5.46
CA ILE A 142 9.71 7.55 5.54
C ILE A 142 9.90 8.27 6.88
N VAL A 143 8.92 9.09 7.28
CA VAL A 143 9.01 9.86 8.54
C VAL A 143 9.11 8.92 9.74
N LEU A 144 8.36 7.82 9.72
CA LEU A 144 8.41 6.83 10.79
C LEU A 144 9.75 6.11 10.84
N ALA A 145 10.30 5.70 9.69
CA ALA A 145 11.64 5.10 9.62
C ALA A 145 12.74 6.06 10.11
N GLN A 146 12.64 7.35 9.78
CA GLN A 146 13.58 8.37 10.27
C GLN A 146 13.56 8.47 11.79
N ARG A 147 12.37 8.57 12.39
CA ARG A 147 12.20 8.65 13.85
C ARG A 147 12.73 7.40 14.56
N LEU A 148 12.49 6.21 14.00
CA LEU A 148 12.94 4.96 14.57
C LEU A 148 14.47 4.79 14.53
N THR A 149 15.12 5.34 13.50
CA THR A 149 16.58 5.30 13.35
C THR A 149 17.29 6.36 14.19
N ALA A 150 16.72 7.56 14.30
CA ALA A 150 17.30 8.67 15.07
C ALA A 150 17.46 8.32 16.56
N GLY A 151 16.63 7.41 17.09
CA GLY A 151 16.76 6.89 18.45
C GLY A 151 17.84 5.82 18.64
N ARG A 152 18.58 5.43 17.58
CA ARG A 152 19.47 4.26 17.59
C ARG A 152 20.87 4.51 17.03
N HIS A 153 21.04 5.41 16.06
CA HIS A 153 22.30 5.62 15.35
C HIS A 153 22.66 7.10 15.18
N ASP A 154 23.95 7.39 15.18
CA ASP A 154 24.48 8.71 14.82
C ASP A 154 24.16 9.07 13.37
N ALA A 155 24.08 10.38 13.07
CA ALA A 155 23.65 10.90 11.78
C ALA A 155 24.43 10.32 10.57
N ARG A 156 25.71 9.95 10.76
CA ARG A 156 26.56 9.37 9.70
C ARG A 156 26.20 7.92 9.37
N THR A 157 25.88 7.10 10.37
CA THR A 157 25.48 5.69 10.21
C THR A 157 23.98 5.54 9.93
N ALA A 158 23.17 6.49 10.37
CA ALA A 158 21.73 6.53 10.12
C ALA A 158 21.38 6.63 8.62
N GLY A 159 22.18 7.37 7.84
CA GLY A 159 21.99 7.50 6.39
C GLY A 159 22.18 6.16 5.65
N ALA A 160 23.25 5.43 5.98
CA ALA A 160 23.56 4.14 5.36
C ALA A 160 22.52 3.06 5.71
N VAL A 161 22.05 3.03 6.96
CA VAL A 161 21.02 2.08 7.42
C VAL A 161 19.63 2.37 6.83
N GLN A 162 19.32 3.64 6.53
CA GLN A 162 18.05 4.03 5.92
C GLN A 162 18.01 3.89 4.39
N PHE A 163 19.17 3.87 3.73
CA PHE A 163 19.27 3.76 2.29
C PHE A 163 18.43 2.60 1.70
N PRO A 164 18.50 1.35 2.21
CA PRO A 164 17.68 0.26 1.68
C PRO A 164 16.18 0.53 1.83
N PHE A 165 15.73 1.11 2.96
CA PHE A 165 14.31 1.41 3.16
C PHE A 165 13.80 2.51 2.20
N ARG A 166 14.57 3.58 2.01
CA ARG A 166 14.22 4.65 1.06
C ARG A 166 14.21 4.13 -0.37
N LEU A 167 15.13 3.24 -0.72
CA LEU A 167 15.17 2.59 -2.02
C LEU A 167 13.92 1.73 -2.24
N ALA A 168 13.48 0.98 -1.23
CA ALA A 168 12.23 0.22 -1.29
C ALA A 168 11.02 1.12 -1.53
N VAL A 169 10.91 2.23 -0.79
CA VAL A 169 9.84 3.25 -0.97
C VAL A 169 9.86 3.84 -2.38
N LEU A 170 11.02 4.30 -2.86
CA LEU A 170 11.16 4.89 -4.20
C LEU A 170 10.83 3.89 -5.29
N SER A 171 11.26 2.63 -5.12
CA SER A 171 10.85 1.56 -6.02
C SER A 171 9.32 1.42 -5.99
N ALA A 172 8.69 1.14 -4.85
CA ALA A 172 7.24 0.98 -4.78
C ALA A 172 6.45 2.13 -5.45
N LEU A 173 6.88 3.38 -5.26
CA LEU A 173 6.29 4.54 -5.93
C LEU A 173 6.46 4.52 -7.46
N LEU A 174 7.66 4.23 -7.96
CA LEU A 174 7.93 4.17 -9.40
C LEU A 174 7.16 3.03 -10.08
N ALA A 175 7.01 1.85 -9.48
CA ALA A 175 6.13 0.80 -10.04
C ALA A 175 4.67 1.25 -10.08
N ALA A 176 4.18 1.81 -8.98
CA ALA A 176 2.78 2.19 -8.89
C ALA A 176 2.42 3.27 -9.92
N VAL A 177 3.34 4.22 -10.16
CA VAL A 177 3.20 5.22 -11.23
C VAL A 177 3.27 4.54 -12.60
N TRP A 178 4.28 3.70 -12.86
CA TRP A 178 4.45 3.05 -14.15
C TRP A 178 3.24 2.19 -14.55
N LEU A 179 2.76 1.34 -13.63
CA LEU A 179 1.58 0.49 -13.83
C LEU A 179 0.35 1.31 -14.22
N ARG A 180 0.19 2.48 -13.60
CA ARG A 180 -0.96 3.36 -13.82
C ARG A 180 -0.92 4.11 -15.15
N PHE A 181 0.26 4.36 -15.72
CA PHE A 181 0.41 5.04 -17.01
C PHE A 181 0.60 4.09 -18.19
N VAL A 182 0.98 2.83 -17.95
CA VAL A 182 1.19 1.81 -18.99
C VAL A 182 -0.01 0.87 -19.15
N GLY A 183 -0.91 0.78 -18.16
CA GLY A 183 -2.16 0.03 -18.31
C GLY A 183 -3.07 0.60 -19.41
N PRO A 184 -3.79 -0.24 -20.19
CA PRO A 184 -4.75 0.23 -21.17
C PRO A 184 -5.83 1.05 -20.46
N ALA A 185 -6.12 2.22 -21.03
CA ALA A 185 -7.23 3.09 -20.62
C ALA A 185 -8.59 2.44 -20.84
#